data_AF-A0A429MRK6-F1
#
_entry.id   AF-A0A429MRK6-F1
#
_cell.length_a   1.000
_cell.length_b   1.000
_cell.length_c   1.000
_cell.angle_alpha   90.00
_cell.angle_beta   90.00
_cell.angle_gamma   90.00
#
_symmetry.space_group_name_H-M   'P 1'
#
loop_
_entity.id
_entity.type
_entity.pdbx_description
1 polymer ?
#
loop_
_entity_poly.entity_id
_entity_poly.type
_entity_poly.pdbx_seq_one_letter_code
_entity_poly.pdbx_strand_id
1 'polypeptide(L)' 'LKASSKLIELAGSRGSQSQDGLDRFWRNARVHTLHDAARWKYYFIGNYVLNGVLPPRRGTL' A
#
# COMPACT_ATOMS: atom_id res chain seq x y z
N LEU A 1 2.45 -2.34 -2.32
CA LEU A 1 2.89 -3.75 -2.12
C LEU A 1 3.71 -4.32 -3.28
N LYS A 2 3.77 -3.68 -4.45
CA LYS A 2 4.47 -4.22 -5.63
C LYS A 2 5.95 -4.52 -5.37
N ALA A 3 6.69 -3.58 -4.77
CA ALA A 3 8.11 -3.74 -4.49
C ALA A 3 8.40 -4.91 -3.53
N SER A 4 7.63 -5.04 -2.44
CA SER A 4 7.83 -6.11 -1.45
C SER A 4 7.47 -7.49 -2.00
N SER A 5 6.48 -7.61 -2.87
CA SER A 5 6.20 -8.86 -3.59
C SER A 5 7.29 -9.17 -4.63
N LYS A 6 7.71 -8.17 -5.41
CA LYS A 6 8.72 -8.35 -6.48
C LYS A 6 10.08 -8.75 -5.93
N LEU A 7 10.38 -8.37 -4.69
CA LEU A 7 11.62 -8.72 -4.02
C LEU A 7 11.79 -10.25 -3.84
N ILE A 8 10.71 -10.99 -3.58
CA ILE A 8 10.74 -12.47 -3.54
C ILE A 8 10.94 -13.04 -4.96
N GLU A 9 10.24 -12.49 -5.95
CA GLU A 9 10.38 -12.92 -7.35
C GLU A 9 11.82 -12.75 -7.88
N LEU A 10 12.47 -11.64 -7.53
CA LEU A 10 13.86 -11.35 -7.92
C LEU A 10 14.87 -12.30 -7.27
N ALA A 11 14.61 -12.74 -6.04
CA ALA A 11 15.46 -13.70 -5.33
C ALA A 11 15.25 -15.16 -5.81
N GLY A 12 14.27 -15.40 -6.68
CA GLY A 12 13.92 -16.73 -7.18
C GLY A 12 13.35 -17.64 -6.08
N SER A 13 13.33 -18.95 -6.32
CA SER A 13 12.78 -19.93 -5.36
C SER A 13 13.47 -19.90 -4.00
N ARG A 14 14.76 -19.55 -3.94
CA ARG A 14 15.49 -19.38 -2.67
C ARG A 14 14.98 -18.21 -1.84
N GLY A 15 14.38 -17.19 -2.45
CA GLY A 15 13.83 -16.02 -1.76
C GLY A 15 12.60 -16.30 -0.89
N SER A 16 12.00 -17.48 -0.99
CA SER A 16 10.89 -17.88 -0.12
C SER A 16 11.34 -18.54 1.19
N GLN A 17 12.65 -18.62 1.46
CA GLN A 17 13.17 -19.21 2.69
C GLN A 17 12.86 -18.31 3.89
N SER A 18 12.42 -18.95 4.97
CA SER A 18 12.13 -18.26 6.23
C SER A 18 13.36 -17.57 6.84
N GLN A 19 14.56 -18.10 6.59
CA GLN A 19 15.82 -17.54 7.09
C GLN A 19 16.09 -16.12 6.54
N ASP A 20 15.76 -15.87 5.27
CA ASP A 20 15.93 -14.54 4.66
C ASP A 20 14.81 -13.59 5.10
N GLY A 21 13.63 -14.14 5.39
CA GLY A 21 12.48 -13.43 5.96
C GLY A 21 11.96 -12.29 5.08
N LEU A 22 12.07 -12.42 3.76
CA LEU A 22 11.72 -11.38 2.79
C LEU A 22 10.22 -11.05 2.77
N ASP A 23 9.39 -12.01 3.17
CA ASP A 23 7.94 -11.86 3.34
C ASP A 23 7.55 -10.82 4.39
N ARG A 24 8.44 -10.51 5.36
CA ARG A 24 8.19 -9.51 6.42
C ARG A 24 7.87 -8.13 5.86
N PHE A 25 8.51 -7.75 4.76
CA PHE A 25 8.30 -6.46 4.13
C PHE A 25 6.90 -6.37 3.52
N TRP A 26 6.41 -7.47 2.96
CA TRP A 26 5.04 -7.52 2.45
C TRP A 26 4.04 -7.51 3.60
N ARG A 27 4.24 -8.30 4.65
CA ARG A 27 3.34 -8.34 5.82
C ARG A 27 3.21 -6.98 6.49
N ASN A 28 4.34 -6.34 6.79
CA ASN A 28 4.35 -5.02 7.45
C ASN A 28 3.67 -3.96 6.59
N ALA A 29 4.02 -3.90 5.30
CA ALA A 29 3.40 -2.96 4.38
C ALA A 29 1.89 -3.24 4.21
N ARG A 30 1.48 -4.51 4.15
CA ARG A 30 0.07 -4.90 4.02
C ARG A 30 -0.74 -4.41 5.21
N VAL A 31 -0.26 -4.65 6.43
CA VAL A 31 -0.93 -4.21 7.65
C VAL A 31 -0.99 -2.68 7.70
N HIS A 32 0.13 -2.00 7.45
CA HIS A 32 0.19 -0.54 7.57
C HIS A 32 -0.68 0.17 6.52
N THR A 33 -0.69 -0.32 5.28
CA THR A 33 -1.49 0.30 4.20
C THR A 33 -3.00 0.12 4.35
N LEU A 34 -3.47 -0.75 5.26
CA LEU A 34 -4.90 -0.93 5.54
C LEU A 34 -5.45 0.08 6.55
N HIS A 35 -4.59 0.88 7.20
CA HIS A 35 -5.02 1.90 8.17
C HIS A 35 -6.04 2.88 7.56
N ASP A 36 -5.75 3.37 6.36
CA ASP A 36 -6.66 4.23 5.59
C ASP A 36 -6.92 3.61 4.23
N ALA A 37 -8.19 3.48 3.86
CA ALA A 37 -8.53 2.90 2.58
C ALA A 37 -8.06 3.81 1.44
N ALA A 38 -7.03 3.37 0.71
CA ALA A 38 -6.45 4.12 -0.41
C ALA A 38 -7.49 4.53 -1.48
N ARG A 39 -8.61 3.78 -1.59
CA ARG A 39 -9.72 4.12 -2.48
C ARG A 39 -10.29 5.52 -2.20
N TRP A 40 -10.43 5.90 -0.94
CA TRP A 40 -10.96 7.22 -0.57
C TRP A 40 -10.04 8.35 -0.98
N LYS A 41 -8.72 8.13 -0.93
CA LYS A 41 -7.74 9.10 -1.44
C LYS A 41 -7.98 9.45 -2.90
N TYR A 42 -8.21 8.43 -3.75
CA TYR A 42 -8.53 8.67 -5.18
C TYR A 42 -9.85 9.41 -5.38
N TYR A 43 -10.88 9.07 -4.60
CA TYR A 43 -12.16 9.77 -4.65
C TYR A 43 -11.99 11.26 -4.36
N PHE A 44 -11.30 11.63 -3.28
CA PHE A 44 -11.14 13.03 -2.90
C PHE A 44 -10.24 13.80 -3.85
N ILE A 45 -9.15 13.19 -4.34
CA ILE A 45 -8.31 13.79 -5.38
C ILE A 45 -9.15 14.05 -6.63
N GLY A 46 -9.95 13.07 -7.07
CA GLY A 46 -10.84 13.22 -8.23
C GLY A 46 -11.88 14.32 -8.01
N ASN A 47 -12.53 14.36 -6.85
CA ASN A 47 -13.53 15.37 -6.53
C ASN A 47 -12.95 16.80 -6.48
N TYR A 48 -11.71 16.94 -6.01
CA TYR A 48 -11.01 18.21 -6.05
C TYR A 48 -10.66 18.62 -7.49
N VAL A 49 -10.06 17.71 -8.27
CA VAL A 49 -9.65 17.99 -9.66
C VAL A 49 -10.85 18.30 -10.57
N LEU A 50 -11.98 17.61 -10.38
CA LEU A 50 -13.15 17.75 -11.25
C LEU A 50 -14.13 18.83 -10.78
N ASN A 51 -14.32 18.99 -9.46
CA ASN A 51 -15.37 19.84 -8.91
C ASN A 51 -14.85 20.96 -7.98
N GLY A 52 -13.54 21.05 -7.74
CA GLY A 52 -12.94 22.04 -6.83
C GLY A 52 -13.27 21.84 -5.35
N VAL A 53 -13.84 20.69 -4.97
CA VAL A 53 -14.27 20.42 -3.60
C VAL A 53 -13.09 19.89 -2.77
N LEU A 54 -12.77 20.59 -1.68
CA LEU A 54 -11.69 20.20 -0.78
C LEU A 54 -12.05 18.94 0.05
N PRO A 55 -11.07 18.06 0.35
CA PRO A 55 -11.29 16.92 1.24
C PRO A 55 -11.62 17.36 2.68
N PRO A 56 -12.31 16.51 3.46
CA PRO A 56 -12.57 16.77 4.88
C PRO A 56 -11.27 16.92 5.68
N ARG A 57 -11.27 17.84 6.65
CA ARG A 57 -10.08 18.15 7.49
C ARG A 57 -9.62 17.02 8.41
N ARG A 58 -10.48 16.04 8.72
CA ARG A 58 -10.17 14.94 9.64
C ARG A 58 -9.97 13.64 8.86
N GLY A 59 -8.89 12.95 9.20
CA GLY A 59 -8.29 11.84 8.44
C GLY A 59 -9.02 10.49 8.52
N THR A 60 -10.28 10.45 8.94
CA THR A 60 -11.14 9.31 8.60
C THR A 60 -11.47 9.41 7.12
N LEU A 61 -10.55 8.88 6.30
CA LEU A 61 -10.72 8.64 4.87
C LEU A 61 -11.26 7.22 4.68
#